data_AF-A0A7S0IG02-F1
#
_entry.id   AF-A0A7S0IG02-F1
#
_cell.length_a   1.000
_cell.length_b   1.000
_cell.length_c   1.000
_cell.angle_alpha   90.00
_cell.angle_beta   90.00
_cell.angle_gamma   90.00
#
_symmetry.space_group_name_H-M   'P 1'
#
loop_
_entity.id
_entity.type
_entity.pdbx_description
1 polymer ?
#
loop_
_entity_poly.entity_id
_entity_poly.type
_entity_poly.pdbx_seq_one_letter_code
_entity_poly.pdbx_strand_id
1 'polypeptide(L)'
;RFGDASVPRYATPINGTLRNMASMTSSAVMPASRIAGFAPRRTTNARVVRRGAVAQAARDGHVHKAAAAPPAPIAPKSAEAIADNLAAQTVKTGVMPLTFDVPAMYRATAESVQEQLMENWNATYRHFNDENPKQAYYISMEFLQGRALTNAVGNLGLTGEYSDALRSLGYTLEDTAGVERNMGLGNGGLGRLAACFLDSIATLDLPAWGYGLRYKYGLFKQAIEDGVQKEYADDWLEVGNPWEMKRETQYPIGFYGEGVDGKWGSRA
;
A
#
# COMPACT_ATOMS: atom_id res chain seq x y z
N ARG A 1 28.22 -48.86 13.38
CA ARG A 1 27.90 -48.22 14.67
C ARG A 1 26.45 -47.77 14.60
N PHE A 2 25.61 -48.40 15.41
CA PHE A 2 24.18 -48.10 15.54
C PHE A 2 23.95 -46.70 16.15
N GLY A 3 22.80 -46.10 15.86
CA GLY A 3 22.32 -44.87 16.51
C GLY A 3 21.12 -44.27 15.80
N ASP A 4 19.96 -44.85 16.07
CA ASP A 4 18.64 -44.60 15.47
C ASP A 4 17.93 -43.34 16.00
N ALA A 5 16.88 -42.98 15.29
CA ALA A 5 15.95 -41.86 15.41
C ALA A 5 15.33 -41.58 16.78
N SER A 6 14.93 -40.33 17.01
CA SER A 6 13.67 -40.04 17.73
C SER A 6 13.10 -38.67 17.35
N VAL A 7 11.91 -38.75 16.75
CA VAL A 7 10.87 -37.71 16.72
C VAL A 7 10.35 -37.52 18.15
N PRO A 8 9.90 -36.31 18.56
CA PRO A 8 8.89 -36.20 19.60
C PRO A 8 7.55 -35.75 19.00
N ARG A 9 6.52 -36.58 19.25
CA ARG A 9 5.11 -36.27 19.04
C ARG A 9 4.43 -36.12 20.41
N TYR A 10 3.52 -35.13 20.45
CA TYR A 10 2.35 -34.93 21.32
C TYR A 10 2.50 -34.54 22.80
N ALA A 11 1.87 -33.40 23.12
CA ALA A 11 0.96 -33.28 24.26
C ALA A 11 -0.18 -32.30 23.95
N THR A 12 -1.42 -32.76 24.14
CA THR A 12 -2.68 -32.00 24.32
C THR A 12 -3.24 -32.38 25.70
N PRO A 13 -4.36 -31.83 26.20
CA PRO A 13 -4.73 -30.43 26.45
C PRO A 13 -4.98 -30.20 27.97
N ILE A 14 -5.02 -28.95 28.46
CA ILE A 14 -5.54 -28.66 29.82
C ILE A 14 -6.46 -27.44 29.79
N ASN A 15 -7.74 -27.69 30.11
CA ASN A 15 -8.74 -26.68 30.47
C ASN A 15 -8.36 -26.04 31.81
N GLY A 16 -8.29 -24.71 31.84
CA GLY A 16 -8.10 -23.92 33.07
C GLY A 16 -8.87 -22.61 32.98
N THR A 17 -10.01 -22.57 33.65
CA THR A 17 -10.94 -21.44 33.76
C THR A 17 -10.34 -20.30 34.59
N LEU A 18 -10.74 -19.06 34.26
CA LEU A 18 -10.93 -17.87 35.12
C LEU A 18 -10.02 -16.64 34.90
N ARG A 19 -10.70 -15.60 34.41
CA ARG A 19 -10.85 -14.23 34.96
C ARG A 19 -9.75 -13.17 34.76
N ASN A 20 -10.22 -12.10 34.10
CA ASN A 20 -10.06 -10.68 34.43
C ASN A 20 -8.66 -10.11 34.71
N MET A 21 -8.14 -9.35 33.74
CA MET A 21 -7.55 -8.02 33.94
C MET A 21 -7.71 -7.25 32.61
N ALA A 22 -8.81 -6.52 32.38
CA ALA A 22 -8.95 -5.10 32.72
C ALA A 22 -7.74 -4.24 32.30
N SER A 23 -7.88 -3.59 31.14
CA SER A 23 -7.65 -2.15 30.94
C SER A 23 -6.62 -1.48 31.87
N MET A 24 -5.44 -1.16 31.32
CA MET A 24 -4.62 -0.05 31.81
C MET A 24 -4.27 0.89 30.67
N THR A 25 -5.20 1.78 30.34
CA THR A 25 -4.90 3.05 29.68
C THR A 25 -4.17 3.94 30.69
N SER A 26 -2.87 4.17 30.48
CA SER A 26 -2.13 5.15 31.27
C SER A 26 -2.54 6.57 30.85
N SER A 27 -3.33 7.24 31.71
CA SER A 27 -3.51 8.69 31.68
C SER A 27 -2.30 9.36 32.33
N ALA A 28 -1.48 10.03 31.53
CA ALA A 28 -0.49 10.97 32.06
C ALA A 28 -1.16 12.35 32.22
N VAL A 29 -1.55 12.67 33.45
CA VAL A 29 -1.95 14.02 33.86
C VAL A 29 -0.68 14.84 34.11
N MET A 30 -0.46 15.89 33.31
CA MET A 30 0.61 16.88 33.52
C MET A 30 0.10 18.02 34.42
N PRO A 31 0.90 18.54 35.38
CA PRO A 31 0.51 19.64 36.23
C PRO A 31 0.58 20.99 35.50
N ALA A 32 -0.37 21.87 35.81
CA ALA A 32 -0.44 23.22 35.28
C ALA A 32 0.56 24.15 35.98
N SER A 33 1.51 24.73 35.25
CA SER A 33 2.25 25.89 35.74
C SER A 33 2.60 26.91 34.65
N ARG A 34 2.02 28.11 34.81
CA ARG A 34 2.46 29.44 34.36
C ARG A 34 2.57 29.70 32.85
N ILE A 35 1.48 30.24 32.32
CA ILE A 35 1.43 30.98 31.05
C ILE A 35 2.19 32.31 31.23
N ALA A 36 3.37 32.42 30.62
CA ALA A 36 4.00 33.70 30.33
C ALA A 36 3.62 34.09 28.90
N GLY A 37 2.78 35.12 28.76
CA GLY A 37 2.34 35.63 27.47
C GLY A 37 3.48 36.27 26.68
N PHE A 38 3.85 35.66 25.56
CA PHE A 38 4.69 36.29 24.55
C PHE A 38 3.83 36.57 23.32
N ALA A 39 3.33 37.80 23.22
CA ALA A 39 2.61 38.29 22.05
C ALA A 39 3.63 38.83 21.03
N PRO A 40 3.73 38.29 19.80
CA PRO A 40 4.59 38.87 18.79
C PRO A 40 3.98 40.18 18.28
N ARG A 41 4.73 41.28 18.40
CA ARG A 41 4.41 42.56 17.75
C ARG A 41 4.36 42.36 16.23
N ARG A 42 3.18 42.58 15.65
CA ARG A 42 2.97 42.69 14.20
C ARG A 42 3.74 43.90 13.67
N THR A 43 4.89 43.67 13.04
CA THR A 43 5.48 44.64 12.12
C THR A 43 4.89 44.38 10.73
N THR A 44 3.99 45.26 10.31
CA THR A 44 3.41 45.26 8.97
C THR A 44 4.46 45.70 7.97
N ASN A 45 5.18 44.76 7.39
CA ASN A 45 5.88 44.90 6.11
C ASN A 45 5.91 43.55 5.39
N ALA A 46 4.74 42.93 5.24
CA ALA A 46 4.55 41.88 4.25
C ALA A 46 4.52 42.55 2.87
N ARG A 47 5.65 42.49 2.16
CA ARG A 47 5.73 42.86 0.75
C ARG A 47 4.76 41.96 -0.02
N VAL A 48 3.61 42.51 -0.40
CA VAL A 48 2.66 41.86 -1.29
C VAL A 48 3.43 41.52 -2.57
N VAL A 49 3.71 40.23 -2.78
CA VAL A 49 4.16 39.74 -4.08
C VAL A 49 3.02 40.03 -5.04
N ARG A 50 3.17 41.10 -5.82
CA ARG A 50 2.22 41.49 -6.86
C ARG A 50 1.92 40.26 -7.72
N ARG A 51 0.63 40.03 -7.99
CA ARG A 51 0.08 39.12 -9.01
C ARG A 51 0.56 39.51 -10.41
N GLY A 52 1.87 39.47 -10.66
CA GLY A 52 2.50 39.84 -11.92
C GLY A 52 3.10 38.67 -12.68
N ALA A 53 3.44 37.57 -12.00
CA ALA A 53 4.11 36.44 -12.64
C ALA A 53 3.15 35.41 -13.26
N VAL A 54 1.87 35.40 -12.89
CA VAL A 54 0.88 34.44 -13.44
C VAL A 54 0.42 34.85 -14.85
N ALA A 55 0.57 36.12 -15.22
CA ALA A 55 0.15 36.62 -16.54
C ALA A 55 1.16 36.32 -17.67
N GLN A 56 2.39 35.88 -17.35
CA GLN A 56 3.41 35.60 -18.37
C GLN A 56 3.36 34.17 -18.90
N ALA A 57 2.89 33.20 -18.10
CA ALA A 57 2.77 31.79 -18.49
C ALA A 57 1.56 31.51 -19.40
N ALA A 58 0.64 32.47 -19.55
CA ALA A 58 -0.51 32.36 -20.46
C ALA A 58 -0.17 32.67 -21.93
N ARG A 59 1.12 32.89 -22.26
CA ARG A 59 1.56 33.26 -23.62
C ARG A 59 2.03 32.08 -24.48
N ASP A 60 2.25 30.92 -23.86
CA ASP A 60 2.47 29.67 -24.58
C ASP A 60 1.16 28.88 -24.47
N GLY A 61 0.53 28.55 -25.60
CA GLY A 61 -0.84 28.01 -25.70
C GLY A 61 -1.04 26.61 -25.13
N HIS A 62 -0.48 26.30 -23.96
CA HIS A 62 -0.59 25.04 -23.24
C HIS A 62 -1.45 25.26 -21.99
N VAL A 63 -2.74 25.52 -22.21
CA VAL A 63 -3.71 25.45 -21.13
C VAL A 63 -3.99 23.97 -20.89
N HIS A 64 -3.29 23.37 -19.93
CA HIS A 64 -3.61 22.02 -19.48
C HIS A 64 -5.06 22.00 -18.98
N LYS A 65 -5.90 21.20 -19.62
CA LYS A 65 -7.30 21.04 -19.22
C LYS A 65 -7.35 20.23 -17.93
N ALA A 66 -8.29 20.56 -17.05
CA ALA A 66 -8.63 19.65 -15.96
C ALA A 66 -9.43 18.49 -16.57
N ALA A 67 -8.92 17.27 -16.44
CA ALA A 67 -9.62 16.05 -16.82
C ALA A 67 -9.75 15.16 -15.58
N ALA A 68 -10.96 14.71 -15.30
CA ALA A 68 -11.24 13.70 -14.28
C ALA A 68 -10.92 12.31 -14.85
N ALA A 69 -10.63 11.33 -13.98
CA ALA A 69 -10.53 9.94 -14.39
C ALA A 69 -11.80 9.46 -15.12
N PRO A 70 -11.67 8.52 -16.07
CA PRO A 70 -12.84 7.92 -16.72
C PRO A 70 -13.62 7.05 -15.71
N PRO A 71 -14.93 6.84 -15.92
CA PRO A 71 -15.67 5.87 -15.13
C PRO A 71 -15.06 4.47 -15.28
N ALA A 72 -15.17 3.66 -14.23
CA ALA A 72 -14.63 2.30 -14.25
C ALA A 72 -15.22 1.51 -15.43
N PRO A 73 -14.38 0.96 -16.32
CA PRO A 73 -14.81 0.37 -17.59
C PRO A 73 -15.69 -0.89 -17.49
N ILE A 74 -15.76 -1.57 -16.33
CA ILE A 74 -16.39 -2.89 -16.20
C ILE A 74 -17.38 -2.93 -15.05
N ALA A 75 -18.59 -3.45 -15.34
CA ALA A 75 -19.60 -3.75 -14.33
C ALA A 75 -19.14 -4.90 -13.43
N PRO A 76 -19.45 -4.87 -12.13
CA PRO A 76 -19.03 -5.90 -11.18
C PRO A 76 -19.33 -7.31 -11.68
N LYS A 77 -18.32 -8.19 -11.69
CA LYS A 77 -18.47 -9.62 -12.06
C LYS A 77 -19.43 -10.29 -11.07
N SER A 78 -20.28 -11.21 -11.55
CA SER A 78 -21.13 -12.00 -10.66
C SER A 78 -20.28 -12.92 -9.77
N ALA A 79 -20.84 -13.37 -8.64
CA ALA A 79 -20.16 -14.27 -7.72
C ALA A 79 -19.69 -15.56 -8.42
N GLU A 80 -20.47 -16.10 -9.37
CA GLU A 80 -20.08 -17.29 -10.14
C GLU A 80 -18.85 -17.01 -11.02
N ALA A 81 -18.84 -15.89 -11.74
CA ALA A 81 -17.72 -15.52 -12.59
C ALA A 81 -16.44 -15.24 -11.78
N ILE A 82 -16.58 -14.73 -10.55
CA ILE A 82 -15.47 -14.58 -9.61
C ILE A 82 -14.99 -15.94 -9.14
N ALA A 83 -15.88 -16.86 -8.76
CA ALA A 83 -15.51 -18.21 -8.33
C ALA A 83 -14.75 -18.98 -9.43
N ASP A 84 -15.21 -18.88 -10.68
CA ASP A 84 -14.52 -19.46 -11.84
C ASP A 84 -13.13 -18.83 -12.05
N ASN A 85 -13.00 -17.51 -11.90
CA ASN A 85 -11.71 -16.84 -12.00
C ASN A 85 -10.78 -17.24 -10.86
N LEU A 86 -11.27 -17.35 -9.62
CA LEU A 86 -10.50 -17.86 -8.48
C LEU A 86 -9.96 -19.25 -8.77
N ALA A 87 -10.82 -20.17 -9.24
CA ALA A 87 -10.42 -21.51 -9.66
C ALA A 87 -9.40 -21.51 -10.81
N ALA A 88 -9.43 -20.52 -11.71
CA ALA A 88 -8.41 -20.37 -12.73
C ALA A 88 -7.07 -19.85 -12.16
N GLN A 89 -7.10 -18.91 -11.21
CA GLN A 89 -5.88 -18.40 -10.57
C GLN A 89 -5.22 -19.47 -9.70
N THR A 90 -6.00 -20.31 -9.02
CA THR A 90 -5.45 -21.40 -8.18
C THR A 90 -4.54 -22.31 -8.98
N VAL A 91 -4.90 -22.64 -10.23
CA VAL A 91 -4.06 -23.42 -11.15
C VAL A 91 -2.72 -22.73 -11.44
N LYS A 92 -2.71 -21.40 -11.61
CA LYS A 92 -1.48 -20.62 -11.89
C LYS A 92 -0.55 -20.56 -10.68
N THR A 93 -1.10 -20.60 -9.46
CA THR A 93 -0.28 -20.56 -8.22
C THR A 93 0.57 -21.81 -8.01
N GLY A 94 0.37 -22.88 -8.79
CA GLY A 94 1.23 -24.08 -8.79
C GLY A 94 1.07 -24.96 -7.54
N VAL A 95 0.07 -24.69 -6.70
CA VAL A 95 -0.22 -25.49 -5.51
C VAL A 95 -0.87 -26.81 -5.91
N MET A 96 -0.45 -27.90 -5.26
CA MET A 96 -0.94 -29.24 -5.54
C MET A 96 -2.48 -29.31 -5.35
N PRO A 97 -3.23 -29.91 -6.29
CA PRO A 97 -4.70 -29.84 -6.32
C PRO A 97 -5.40 -30.53 -5.13
N LEU A 98 -4.68 -31.26 -4.29
CA LEU A 98 -5.25 -31.96 -3.13
C LEU A 98 -5.28 -31.14 -1.84
N THR A 99 -4.52 -30.05 -1.73
CA THR A 99 -4.49 -29.21 -0.53
C THR A 99 -4.38 -27.76 -0.94
N PHE A 100 -5.49 -27.04 -0.94
CA PHE A 100 -5.48 -25.60 -1.13
C PHE A 100 -5.50 -24.93 0.25
N ASP A 101 -4.37 -24.38 0.67
CA ASP A 101 -4.26 -23.70 1.95
C ASP A 101 -4.78 -22.26 1.85
N VAL A 102 -5.04 -21.64 3.01
CA VAL A 102 -5.53 -20.26 3.07
C VAL A 102 -4.55 -19.27 2.41
N PRO A 103 -3.22 -19.38 2.59
CA PRO A 103 -2.25 -18.54 1.87
C PRO A 103 -2.32 -18.64 0.34
N ALA A 104 -2.48 -19.83 -0.23
CA ALA A 104 -2.67 -19.98 -1.67
C ALA A 104 -3.98 -19.35 -2.14
N MET A 105 -5.06 -19.53 -1.36
CA MET A 105 -6.35 -18.91 -1.68
C MET A 105 -6.30 -17.39 -1.60
N TYR A 106 -5.60 -16.83 -0.61
CA TYR A 106 -5.31 -15.40 -0.56
C TYR A 106 -4.60 -14.93 -1.84
N ARG A 107 -3.54 -15.63 -2.26
CA ARG A 107 -2.78 -15.26 -3.46
C ARG A 107 -3.65 -15.27 -4.71
N ALA A 108 -4.44 -16.33 -4.90
CA ALA A 108 -5.39 -16.45 -6.00
C ALA A 108 -6.46 -15.34 -5.97
N THR A 109 -6.95 -15.00 -4.77
CA THR A 109 -7.93 -13.91 -4.59
C THR A 109 -7.33 -12.55 -4.89
N ALA A 110 -6.12 -12.27 -4.42
CA ALA A 110 -5.41 -11.03 -4.69
C ALA A 110 -5.12 -10.86 -6.19
N GLU A 111 -4.67 -11.92 -6.88
CA GLU A 111 -4.47 -11.91 -8.33
C GLU A 111 -5.79 -11.70 -9.10
N SER A 112 -6.89 -12.32 -8.66
CA SER A 112 -8.23 -12.11 -9.22
C SER A 112 -8.70 -10.65 -9.11
N VAL A 113 -8.51 -10.03 -7.93
CA VAL A 113 -8.82 -8.61 -7.71
C VAL A 113 -7.89 -7.73 -8.55
N GLN A 114 -6.59 -8.05 -8.60
CA GLN A 114 -5.60 -7.31 -9.36
C GLN A 114 -5.95 -7.24 -10.86
N GLU A 115 -6.46 -8.33 -11.45
CA GLU A 115 -6.91 -8.32 -12.86
C GLU A 115 -7.94 -7.20 -13.12
N GLN A 116 -8.93 -7.04 -12.25
CA GLN A 116 -9.93 -5.97 -12.37
C GLN A 116 -9.32 -4.58 -12.16
N LEU A 117 -8.42 -4.44 -11.19
CA LEU A 117 -7.69 -3.20 -10.97
C LEU A 117 -6.84 -2.81 -12.18
N MET A 118 -6.25 -3.77 -12.89
CA MET A 118 -5.42 -3.52 -14.06
C MET A 118 -6.23 -3.05 -15.27
N GLU A 119 -7.44 -3.55 -15.45
CA GLU A 119 -8.36 -3.06 -16.48
C GLU A 119 -8.70 -1.58 -16.24
N ASN A 120 -9.06 -1.22 -15.01
CA ASN A 120 -9.32 0.16 -14.60
C ASN A 120 -8.07 1.04 -14.72
N TRP A 121 -6.92 0.55 -14.27
CA TRP A 121 -5.64 1.27 -14.36
C TRP A 121 -5.27 1.58 -15.82
N ASN A 122 -5.44 0.61 -16.73
CA ASN A 122 -5.16 0.80 -18.15
C ASN A 122 -6.10 1.82 -18.79
N ALA A 123 -7.39 1.81 -18.43
CA ALA A 123 -8.35 2.80 -18.92
C ALA A 123 -7.98 4.22 -18.45
N THR A 124 -7.69 4.40 -17.17
CA THR A 124 -7.25 5.68 -16.61
C THR A 124 -5.94 6.15 -17.23
N TYR A 125 -4.97 5.25 -17.42
CA TYR A 125 -3.69 5.57 -18.04
C TYR A 125 -3.86 6.07 -19.47
N ARG A 126 -4.66 5.38 -20.30
CA ARG A 126 -4.95 5.80 -21.68
C ARG A 126 -5.67 7.15 -21.69
N HIS A 127 -6.69 7.31 -20.85
CA HIS A 127 -7.45 8.55 -20.77
C HIS A 127 -6.57 9.76 -20.43
N PHE A 128 -5.72 9.66 -19.41
CA PHE A 128 -4.82 10.74 -19.04
C PHE A 128 -3.70 10.97 -20.06
N ASN A 129 -3.25 9.93 -20.77
CA ASN A 129 -2.33 10.10 -21.89
C ASN A 129 -2.98 10.90 -23.04
N ASP A 130 -4.24 10.61 -23.37
CA ASP A 130 -4.94 11.21 -24.50
C ASP A 130 -5.40 12.65 -24.19
N GLU A 131 -5.94 12.90 -23.00
CA GLU A 131 -6.40 14.24 -22.58
C GLU A 131 -5.24 15.17 -22.16
N ASN A 132 -4.08 14.61 -21.82
CA ASN A 132 -2.89 15.33 -21.34
C ASN A 132 -3.20 16.41 -20.27
N PRO A 133 -3.92 16.07 -19.18
CA PRO A 133 -4.25 17.02 -18.14
C PRO A 133 -3.01 17.39 -17.33
N LYS A 134 -3.11 18.46 -16.54
CA LYS A 134 -2.07 18.77 -15.57
C LYS A 134 -2.04 17.67 -14.50
N GLN A 135 -0.95 16.92 -14.43
CA GLN A 135 -0.79 15.83 -13.47
C GLN A 135 0.03 16.27 -12.24
N ALA A 136 -0.39 15.86 -11.05
CA ALA A 136 0.38 16.06 -9.82
C ALA A 136 1.18 14.80 -9.46
N TYR A 137 2.37 15.00 -8.89
CA TYR A 137 3.25 13.91 -8.47
C TYR A 137 3.62 14.08 -7.00
N TYR A 138 3.11 13.19 -6.16
CA TYR A 138 3.40 13.17 -4.73
C TYR A 138 4.60 12.28 -4.47
N ILE A 139 5.72 12.86 -4.05
CA ILE A 139 6.97 12.15 -3.79
C ILE A 139 7.11 11.98 -2.28
N SER A 140 7.22 10.74 -1.81
CA SER A 140 7.42 10.43 -0.39
C SER A 140 8.40 9.29 -0.21
N MET A 141 9.16 9.35 0.87
CA MET A 141 10.02 8.25 1.31
C MET A 141 9.23 7.15 2.02
N GLU A 142 7.98 7.38 2.39
CA GLU A 142 7.13 6.42 3.10
C GLU A 142 5.71 6.36 2.52
N PHE A 143 5.17 5.14 2.43
CA PHE A 143 3.77 4.86 2.12
C PHE A 143 3.28 3.70 3.01
N LEU A 144 2.42 3.98 3.97
CA LEU A 144 1.87 2.96 4.87
C LEU A 144 0.52 2.44 4.33
N GLN A 145 0.61 1.67 3.24
CA GLN A 145 -0.57 1.17 2.52
C GLN A 145 -1.44 0.23 3.38
N GLY A 146 -0.79 -0.62 4.18
CA GLY A 146 -1.45 -1.67 4.96
C GLY A 146 -1.81 -2.88 4.09
N ARG A 147 -2.86 -3.61 4.50
CA ARG A 147 -3.46 -4.70 3.73
C ARG A 147 -4.36 -4.13 2.62
N ALA A 148 -4.19 -4.58 1.39
CA ALA A 148 -4.87 -4.04 0.22
C ALA A 148 -6.13 -4.82 -0.17
N LEU A 149 -6.27 -6.10 0.19
CA LEU A 149 -7.36 -6.95 -0.31
C LEU A 149 -8.74 -6.38 0.02
N THR A 150 -8.99 -6.12 1.30
CA THR A 150 -10.27 -5.61 1.80
C THR A 150 -10.60 -4.22 1.25
N ASN A 151 -9.58 -3.35 1.12
CA ASN A 151 -9.75 -2.01 0.55
C ASN A 151 -10.07 -2.08 -0.95
N ALA A 152 -9.36 -2.91 -1.71
CA ALA A 152 -9.57 -3.07 -3.14
C ALA A 152 -10.96 -3.65 -3.44
N VAL A 153 -11.34 -4.73 -2.75
CA VAL A 153 -12.67 -5.34 -2.90
C VAL A 153 -13.78 -4.35 -2.49
N GLY A 154 -13.58 -3.60 -1.40
CA GLY A 154 -14.53 -2.58 -0.95
C GLY A 154 -14.70 -1.43 -1.95
N ASN A 155 -13.61 -0.89 -2.48
CA ASN A 155 -13.65 0.21 -3.45
C ASN A 155 -14.20 -0.22 -4.83
N LEU A 156 -14.10 -1.51 -5.18
CA LEU A 156 -14.76 -2.08 -6.35
C LEU A 156 -16.27 -2.31 -6.13
N GLY A 157 -16.76 -2.20 -4.90
CA GLY A 157 -18.14 -2.52 -4.54
C GLY A 157 -18.47 -4.01 -4.63
N LEU A 158 -17.46 -4.88 -4.54
CA LEU A 158 -17.56 -6.33 -4.79
C LEU A 158 -17.47 -7.19 -3.52
N THR A 159 -17.68 -6.60 -2.35
CA THR A 159 -17.51 -7.31 -1.07
C THR A 159 -18.46 -8.50 -0.93
N GLY A 160 -19.71 -8.37 -1.39
CA GLY A 160 -20.69 -9.47 -1.33
C GLY A 160 -20.29 -10.61 -2.26
N GLU A 161 -19.96 -10.27 -3.50
CA GLU A 161 -19.66 -11.20 -4.58
C GLU A 161 -18.37 -12.00 -4.29
N TYR A 162 -17.31 -11.35 -3.79
CA TYR A 162 -16.12 -12.06 -3.32
C TYR A 162 -16.38 -12.93 -2.10
N SER A 163 -17.25 -12.49 -1.17
CA SER A 163 -17.62 -13.30 0.00
C SER A 163 -18.37 -14.56 -0.42
N ASP A 164 -19.35 -14.44 -1.32
CA ASP A 164 -20.15 -15.56 -1.80
C ASP A 164 -19.32 -16.53 -2.67
N ALA A 165 -18.45 -15.99 -3.53
CA ALA A 165 -17.52 -16.79 -4.32
C ALA A 165 -16.58 -17.62 -3.43
N LEU A 166 -15.94 -17.00 -2.43
CA LEU A 166 -15.06 -17.71 -1.50
C LEU A 166 -15.82 -18.75 -0.67
N ARG A 167 -17.04 -18.43 -0.22
CA ARG A 167 -17.89 -19.38 0.51
C ARG A 167 -18.25 -20.60 -0.32
N SER A 168 -18.51 -20.44 -1.61
CA SER A 168 -18.78 -21.56 -2.53
C SER A 168 -17.59 -22.52 -2.64
N LEU A 169 -16.37 -22.03 -2.42
CA LEU A 169 -15.12 -22.78 -2.42
C LEU A 169 -14.70 -23.28 -1.02
N GLY A 170 -15.48 -22.98 0.02
CA GLY A 170 -15.22 -23.39 1.40
C GLY A 170 -14.30 -22.45 2.21
N TYR A 171 -14.09 -21.21 1.76
CA TYR A 171 -13.27 -20.19 2.44
C TYR A 171 -14.11 -18.98 2.87
N THR A 172 -13.53 -18.13 3.71
CA THR A 172 -14.11 -16.84 4.06
C THR A 172 -13.20 -15.69 3.60
N LEU A 173 -13.80 -14.52 3.34
CA LEU A 173 -13.03 -13.32 2.97
C LEU A 173 -12.16 -12.86 4.15
N GLU A 174 -12.62 -13.08 5.37
CA GLU A 174 -11.94 -12.74 6.60
C GLU A 174 -10.68 -13.58 6.81
N ASP A 175 -10.76 -14.90 6.61
CA ASP A 175 -9.60 -15.80 6.76
C ASP A 175 -8.55 -15.51 5.69
N THR A 176 -8.99 -15.29 4.45
CA THR A 176 -8.10 -14.96 3.32
C THR A 176 -7.46 -13.58 3.47
N ALA A 177 -8.18 -12.56 3.95
CA ALA A 177 -7.58 -11.26 4.27
C ALA A 177 -6.71 -11.30 5.54
N GLY A 178 -6.94 -12.28 6.42
CA GLY A 178 -6.19 -12.47 7.66
C GLY A 178 -4.72 -12.85 7.44
N VAL A 179 -4.43 -13.57 6.35
CA VAL A 179 -3.07 -14.01 6.00
C VAL A 179 -2.26 -12.97 5.20
N GLU A 180 -2.90 -11.89 4.74
CA GLU A 180 -2.22 -10.82 4.01
C GLU A 180 -1.20 -10.11 4.91
N ARG A 181 0.06 -10.06 4.46
CA ARG A 181 1.14 -9.34 5.14
C ARG A 181 1.05 -7.85 4.84
N ASN A 182 1.29 -7.01 5.86
CA ASN A 182 1.40 -5.57 5.63
C ASN A 182 2.63 -5.26 4.78
N MET A 183 2.50 -4.33 3.85
CA MET A 183 3.62 -3.88 3.02
C MET A 183 4.58 -3.02 3.86
N GLY A 184 5.85 -3.43 3.95
CA GLY A 184 6.92 -2.70 4.64
C GLY A 184 7.40 -1.45 3.88
N LEU A 185 6.47 -0.55 3.51
CA LEU A 185 6.75 0.63 2.67
C LEU A 185 6.73 1.96 3.44
N GLY A 186 6.44 1.93 4.74
CA GLY A 186 6.44 3.10 5.62
C GLY A 186 6.38 2.67 7.08
N ASN A 187 6.45 3.63 8.00
CA ASN A 187 6.43 3.35 9.44
C ASN A 187 5.40 4.23 10.16
N GLY A 188 5.45 5.54 9.93
CA GLY A 188 4.74 6.50 10.74
C GLY A 188 3.52 7.15 10.10
N GLY A 189 3.05 8.22 10.75
CA GLY A 189 1.94 9.05 10.27
C GLY A 189 2.21 9.73 8.93
N LEU A 190 3.49 10.00 8.60
CA LEU A 190 3.86 10.52 7.28
C LEU A 190 3.48 9.54 6.17
N GLY A 191 3.87 8.26 6.33
CA GLY A 191 3.52 7.21 5.39
C GLY A 191 2.02 6.97 5.30
N ARG A 192 1.30 7.04 6.42
CA ARG A 192 -0.16 6.85 6.41
C ARG A 192 -0.90 8.02 5.77
N LEU A 193 -0.43 9.25 5.98
CA LEU A 193 -0.95 10.44 5.29
C LEU A 193 -0.77 10.31 3.78
N ALA A 194 0.42 9.88 3.33
CA ALA A 194 0.68 9.65 1.92
C ALA A 194 -0.27 8.60 1.31
N ALA A 195 -0.49 7.48 2.01
CA ALA A 195 -1.42 6.43 1.57
C ALA A 195 -2.87 6.93 1.50
N CYS A 196 -3.35 7.64 2.53
CA CYS A 196 -4.71 8.22 2.52
C CYS A 196 -4.87 9.30 1.44
N PHE A 197 -3.82 10.06 1.12
CA PHE A 197 -3.82 10.99 0.00
C PHE A 197 -4.00 10.28 -1.34
N LEU A 198 -3.34 9.15 -1.57
CA LEU A 198 -3.54 8.37 -2.80
C LEU A 198 -4.98 7.84 -2.93
N ASP A 199 -5.56 7.36 -1.83
CA ASP A 199 -6.96 6.91 -1.81
C ASP A 199 -7.95 8.05 -2.11
N SER A 200 -7.70 9.23 -1.53
CA SER A 200 -8.50 10.43 -1.80
C SER A 200 -8.35 10.93 -3.24
N ILE A 201 -7.12 10.90 -3.79
CA ILE A 201 -6.84 11.26 -5.19
C ILE A 201 -7.63 10.37 -6.13
N ALA A 202 -7.60 9.05 -5.90
CA ALA A 202 -8.33 8.09 -6.71
C ALA A 202 -9.85 8.30 -6.61
N THR A 203 -10.37 8.49 -5.39
CA THR A 203 -11.80 8.69 -5.14
C THR A 203 -12.36 9.99 -5.74
N LEU A 204 -11.53 11.04 -5.80
CA LEU A 204 -11.89 12.34 -6.38
C LEU A 204 -11.56 12.45 -7.88
N ASP A 205 -11.22 11.34 -8.52
CA ASP A 205 -10.91 11.25 -9.95
C ASP A 205 -9.77 12.20 -10.40
N LEU A 206 -8.82 12.51 -9.49
CA LEU A 206 -7.78 13.49 -9.75
C LEU A 206 -6.60 12.87 -10.51
N PRO A 207 -6.03 13.57 -11.53
CA PRO A 207 -4.83 13.11 -12.23
C PRO A 207 -3.59 13.31 -11.34
N ALA A 208 -3.29 12.34 -10.48
CA ALA A 208 -2.10 12.38 -9.65
C ALA A 208 -1.53 11.01 -9.32
N TRP A 209 -0.21 10.93 -9.16
CA TRP A 209 0.54 9.70 -8.84
C TRP A 209 1.38 9.86 -7.58
N GLY A 210 1.63 8.73 -6.90
CA GLY A 210 2.60 8.62 -5.81
C GLY A 210 3.92 8.00 -6.31
N TYR A 211 5.05 8.60 -5.94
CA TYR A 211 6.37 8.04 -6.14
C TYR A 211 7.06 7.79 -4.80
N GLY A 212 7.67 6.61 -4.67
CA GLY A 212 8.43 6.19 -3.50
C GLY A 212 9.44 5.09 -3.83
N LEU A 213 10.06 4.55 -2.79
CA LEU A 213 11.02 3.46 -2.88
C LEU A 213 10.38 2.13 -2.46
N ARG A 214 10.76 1.04 -3.12
CA ARG A 214 10.32 -0.31 -2.78
C ARG A 214 11.29 -0.95 -1.78
N TYR A 215 11.06 -0.75 -0.49
CA TYR A 215 11.92 -1.28 0.57
C TYR A 215 11.77 -2.80 0.71
N LYS A 216 12.89 -3.52 0.73
CA LYS A 216 12.88 -4.98 0.86
C LYS A 216 12.46 -5.45 2.26
N TYR A 217 12.96 -4.77 3.29
CA TYR A 217 12.85 -5.20 4.70
C TYR A 217 12.11 -4.20 5.60
N GLY A 218 11.46 -3.20 5.00
CA GLY A 218 10.80 -2.12 5.73
C GLY A 218 11.72 -1.41 6.73
N LEU A 219 11.18 -1.07 7.90
CA LEU A 219 11.97 -0.53 9.00
C LEU A 219 12.51 -1.67 9.89
N PHE A 220 11.62 -2.36 10.62
CA PHE A 220 11.88 -3.62 11.33
C PHE A 220 10.57 -4.27 11.76
N LYS A 221 10.59 -5.59 11.96
CA LYS A 221 9.56 -6.37 12.63
C LYS A 221 9.90 -6.44 14.12
N GLN A 222 9.04 -5.86 14.95
CA GLN A 222 9.21 -5.83 16.40
C GLN A 222 8.82 -7.17 17.02
N ALA A 223 9.69 -7.72 17.87
CA ALA A 223 9.33 -8.78 18.81
C ALA A 223 9.69 -8.36 20.24
N ILE A 224 8.96 -8.89 21.22
CA ILE A 224 9.29 -8.71 22.64
C ILE A 224 9.77 -10.06 23.15
N GLU A 225 11.06 -10.13 23.50
CA GLU A 225 11.71 -11.32 24.05
C GLU A 225 12.38 -10.94 25.36
N ASP A 226 12.15 -11.71 26.42
CA ASP A 226 12.70 -11.45 27.76
C ASP A 226 12.42 -10.04 28.30
N GLY A 227 11.26 -9.46 27.93
CA GLY A 227 10.85 -8.13 28.35
C GLY A 227 11.53 -6.97 27.61
N VAL A 228 12.34 -7.24 26.59
CA VAL A 228 13.02 -6.23 25.77
C VAL A 228 12.61 -6.31 24.31
N GLN A 229 12.71 -5.17 23.61
CA GLN A 229 12.49 -5.10 22.17
C GLN A 229 13.65 -5.78 21.42
N LYS A 230 13.31 -6.66 20.49
CA LYS A 230 14.21 -7.18 19.46
C LYS A 230 13.68 -6.83 18.07
N GLU A 231 14.60 -6.55 17.16
CA GLU A 231 14.33 -6.03 15.84
C GLU A 231 14.77 -7.04 14.78
N TYR A 232 13.84 -7.43 13.91
CA TYR A 232 14.10 -8.37 12.82
C TYR A 232 13.82 -7.69 11.48
N ALA A 233 14.45 -8.17 10.41
CA ALA A 233 14.10 -7.74 9.06
C ALA A 233 12.67 -8.19 8.71
N ASP A 234 11.88 -7.31 8.08
CA ASP A 234 10.53 -7.66 7.63
C ASP A 234 10.59 -8.61 6.42
N ASP A 235 9.80 -9.68 6.47
CA ASP A 235 9.74 -10.75 5.48
C ASP A 235 8.57 -10.60 4.49
N TRP A 236 7.92 -9.43 4.41
CA TRP A 236 6.72 -9.21 3.56
C TRP A 236 6.89 -9.53 2.07
N LEU A 237 8.12 -9.52 1.53
CA LEU A 237 8.42 -9.81 0.11
C LEU A 237 8.97 -11.21 -0.15
N GLU A 238 9.09 -12.07 0.86
CA GLU A 238 9.71 -13.39 0.71
C GLU A 238 8.98 -14.27 -0.31
N VAL A 239 7.65 -14.22 -0.30
CA VAL A 239 6.75 -14.95 -1.24
C VAL A 239 6.30 -14.08 -2.42
N GLY A 240 6.85 -12.86 -2.54
CA GLY A 240 6.42 -11.84 -3.48
C GLY A 240 5.21 -11.05 -3.02
N ASN A 241 4.83 -10.05 -3.82
CA ASN A 241 3.69 -9.19 -3.57
C ASN A 241 2.70 -9.28 -4.74
N PRO A 242 1.46 -9.78 -4.55
CA PRO A 242 0.51 -9.93 -5.64
C PRO A 242 -0.03 -8.59 -6.15
N TRP A 243 0.22 -7.47 -5.46
CA TRP A 243 -0.35 -6.16 -5.83
C TRP A 243 0.53 -5.35 -6.77
N GLU A 244 1.81 -5.70 -6.93
CA GLU A 244 2.74 -4.96 -7.78
C GLU A 244 2.84 -5.55 -9.18
N MET A 245 3.12 -4.69 -10.16
CA MET A 245 3.48 -5.11 -11.50
C MET A 245 4.83 -4.51 -11.88
N LYS A 246 5.77 -5.38 -12.28
CA LYS A 246 7.05 -4.94 -12.82
C LYS A 246 6.82 -4.29 -14.19
N ARG A 247 7.42 -3.11 -14.38
CA ARG A 247 7.48 -2.43 -15.69
C ARG A 247 8.91 -2.54 -16.25
N GLU A 248 9.03 -2.48 -17.57
CA GLU A 248 10.34 -2.46 -18.25
C GLU A 248 11.02 -1.09 -18.20
N THR A 249 10.31 -0.07 -17.72
CA THR A 249 10.83 1.29 -17.57
C THR A 249 12.02 1.33 -16.61
N GLN A 250 13.15 1.79 -17.10
CA GLN A 250 14.39 1.94 -16.35
C GLN A 250 14.98 3.32 -16.60
N TYR A 251 15.48 3.97 -15.56
CA TYR A 251 16.14 5.27 -15.63
C TYR A 251 17.53 5.17 -15.01
N PRO A 252 18.59 5.65 -15.68
CA PRO A 252 19.93 5.69 -15.10
C PRO A 252 19.99 6.74 -13.99
N ILE A 253 20.53 6.36 -12.83
CA ILE A 253 20.79 7.26 -11.71
C ILE A 253 22.31 7.31 -11.48
N GLY A 254 22.90 8.47 -11.73
CA GLY A 254 24.32 8.71 -11.49
C GLY A 254 24.58 9.06 -10.03
N PHE A 255 25.63 8.49 -9.45
CA PHE A 255 26.20 8.90 -8.17
C PHE A 255 27.65 9.35 -8.40
N TYR A 256 28.17 10.19 -7.52
CA TYR A 256 29.53 10.75 -7.60
C TYR A 256 29.70 11.68 -8.82
N GLY A 257 30.69 11.44 -9.69
CA GLY A 257 30.96 12.27 -10.88
C GLY A 257 31.54 13.66 -10.60
N GLU A 258 31.81 14.39 -11.68
CA GLU A 258 32.25 15.78 -11.65
C GLU A 258 31.76 16.55 -12.89
N GLY A 259 31.53 17.85 -12.74
CA GLY A 259 31.18 18.73 -13.86
C GLY A 259 32.45 19.29 -14.50
N VAL A 260 32.70 18.96 -15.77
CA VAL A 260 33.80 19.52 -16.56
C VAL A 260 33.21 20.23 -17.78
N ASP A 261 33.48 21.54 -17.91
CA ASP A 261 33.00 22.39 -19.01
C ASP A 261 31.47 22.31 -19.26
N GLY A 262 30.70 22.28 -18.17
CA GLY A 262 29.23 22.20 -18.24
C GLY A 262 28.69 20.82 -18.67
N LYS A 263 29.55 19.80 -18.76
CA LYS A 263 29.19 18.41 -19.00
C LYS A 263 29.44 17.57 -17.76
N TRP A 264 28.57 16.61 -17.50
CA TRP A 264 28.76 15.64 -16.44
C TRP A 264 29.76 14.55 -16.88
N GLY A 265 30.88 14.44 -16.16
CA GLY A 265 31.85 13.36 -16.30
C GLY A 265 31.72 12.35 -15.16
N SER A 266 31.91 11.06 -15.45
CA SER A 266 31.98 10.01 -14.43
C SER A 266 33.39 9.98 -13.82
N ARG A 267 33.50 10.03 -12.49
CA ARG A 267 34.74 9.68 -11.79
C ARG A 267 34.92 8.16 -11.87
N ALA A 268 36.07 7.73 -12.39
CA ALA A 268 36.49 6.33 -12.38
C ALA A 268 36.83 5.86 -10.96
#